data_AF-A0A4Q1D318-F1
#
_entry.id   AF-A0A4Q1D318-F1
#
_cell.length_a   1.000
_cell.length_b   1.000
_cell.length_c   1.000
_cell.angle_alpha   90.00
_cell.angle_beta   90.00
_cell.angle_gamma   90.00
#
_symmetry.space_group_name_H-M   'P 1'
#
loop_
_entity.id
_entity.type
_entity.pdbx_description
1 polymer ?
#
loop_
_entity_poly.entity_id
_entity_poly.type
_entity_poly.pdbx_seq_one_letter_code
_entity_poly.pdbx_strand_id
1 'polypeptide(L)'
;MKLQVIIEKGDDVYAGRVEGRKDFLPVTMADDIPGVLQNLKELIEDYKKHEGKGDKFWDKINVENLEFDLVYDLQVFFQEHEYLNIAAIARRAGMNETLLRQYARGYKFPSAEQAKRIEAIVHSIASELQSVSIGV
;
A
#
# COMPACT_ATOMS: atom_id res chain seq x y z
N MET A 1 -11.17 -8.49 -10.97
CA MET A 1 -10.54 -7.19 -11.29
C MET A 1 -9.93 -6.68 -10.01
N LYS A 2 -8.77 -6.03 -10.08
CA LYS A 2 -8.14 -5.43 -8.90
C LYS A 2 -8.15 -3.91 -8.98
N LEU A 3 -8.46 -3.27 -7.86
CA LEU A 3 -8.41 -1.82 -7.73
C LEU A 3 -7.17 -1.45 -6.93
N GLN A 4 -6.34 -0.55 -7.48
CA GLN A 4 -5.18 -0.06 -6.76
C GLN A 4 -5.62 0.86 -5.63
N VAL A 5 -5.11 0.62 -4.43
CA VAL A 5 -5.35 1.44 -3.24
C VAL A 5 -4.02 1.84 -2.66
N ILE A 6 -3.85 3.14 -2.43
CA ILE A 6 -2.71 3.67 -1.70
C ILE A 6 -3.05 3.63 -0.21
N ILE A 7 -2.24 2.93 0.57
CA ILE A 7 -2.33 2.85 2.02
C ILE A 7 -1.25 3.73 2.63
N GLU A 8 -1.66 4.65 3.49
CA GLU A 8 -0.78 5.65 4.09
C GLU A 8 -0.98 5.71 5.61
N LYS A 9 0.05 6.18 6.31
CA LYS A 9 -0.06 6.46 7.74
C LYS A 9 -0.85 7.76 7.92
N GLY A 10 -2.06 7.66 8.47
CA GLY A 10 -2.77 8.80 9.07
C GLY A 10 -2.24 9.08 10.48
N ASP A 11 -2.71 10.14 11.13
CA ASP A 11 -2.25 10.56 12.46
C ASP A 11 -2.23 9.38 13.45
N ASP A 12 -3.40 8.79 13.72
CA ASP A 12 -3.54 7.66 14.64
C ASP A 12 -4.04 6.37 13.96
N VAL A 13 -4.45 6.46 12.70
CA VAL A 13 -5.12 5.39 11.94
C VAL A 13 -4.45 5.15 10.59
N TYR A 14 -4.86 4.11 9.86
CA TYR A 14 -4.49 3.91 8.46
C TYR A 14 -5.44 4.71 7.59
N ALA A 15 -4.90 5.35 6.56
CA ALA A 15 -5.68 5.98 5.50
C ALA A 15 -5.58 5.15 4.22
N GLY A 16 -6.69 5.03 3.49
CA GLY A 16 -6.73 4.40 2.19
C GLY A 16 -7.38 5.30 1.15
N ARG A 17 -6.77 5.40 -0.03
CA ARG A 17 -7.31 6.17 -1.14
C ARG A 17 -7.18 5.47 -2.48
N VAL A 18 -8.16 5.69 -3.36
CA VAL A 18 -8.11 5.31 -4.77
C VAL A 18 -7.90 6.58 -5.60
N GLU A 19 -6.86 6.59 -6.42
CA GLU A 19 -6.53 7.73 -7.29
C GLU A 19 -6.85 7.50 -8.77
N GLY A 20 -6.72 8.56 -9.58
CA GLY A 20 -6.75 8.47 -11.04
C GLY A 20 -8.14 8.37 -11.67
N ARG A 21 -9.19 8.74 -10.92
CA ARG A 21 -10.59 8.73 -11.38
C ARG A 21 -11.19 10.13 -11.25
N LYS A 22 -11.64 10.71 -12.36
CA LYS A 22 -12.02 12.13 -12.42
C LYS A 22 -13.23 12.48 -11.55
N ASP A 23 -14.16 11.55 -11.39
CA ASP A 23 -15.50 11.85 -10.86
C ASP A 23 -15.74 11.28 -9.45
N PHE A 24 -14.93 10.32 -9.00
CA PHE A 24 -14.98 9.77 -7.63
C PHE A 24 -13.62 9.23 -7.19
N LEU A 25 -13.11 9.79 -6.09
CA LEU A 25 -11.82 9.46 -5.47
C LEU A 25 -12.08 9.05 -4.02
N PRO A 26 -12.51 7.80 -3.76
CA PRO A 26 -12.82 7.38 -2.41
C PRO A 26 -11.58 7.45 -1.51
N VAL A 27 -11.75 8.08 -0.35
CA VAL A 27 -10.77 8.16 0.72
C VAL A 27 -11.45 7.78 2.02
N THR A 28 -10.80 6.94 2.82
CA THR A 28 -11.31 6.53 4.12
C THR A 28 -10.18 6.24 5.10
N MET A 29 -10.54 6.04 6.37
CA MET A 29 -9.61 5.69 7.43
C MET A 29 -10.18 4.56 8.29
N ALA A 30 -9.30 3.76 8.90
CA ALA A 30 -9.64 2.78 9.92
C ALA A 30 -8.40 2.40 10.77
N ASP A 31 -8.63 1.71 11.88
CA ASP A 31 -7.56 1.30 12.79
C ASP A 31 -6.60 0.27 12.18
N ASP A 32 -7.01 -0.43 11.12
CA ASP A 32 -6.21 -1.40 10.40
C ASP A 32 -6.52 -1.41 8.89
N ILE A 33 -5.67 -2.10 8.10
CA ILE A 33 -5.85 -2.21 6.65
C ILE A 33 -7.17 -2.92 6.29
N PRO A 34 -7.55 -4.06 6.91
CA PRO A 34 -8.84 -4.69 6.63
C PRO A 34 -10.04 -3.74 6.78
N GLY A 35 -10.06 -2.91 7.82
CA GLY A 35 -11.07 -1.89 8.04
C GLY A 35 -11.07 -0.82 6.95
N VAL A 36 -9.89 -0.36 6.52
CA VAL A 36 -9.77 0.58 5.38
C VAL A 36 -10.38 -0.04 4.12
N LEU A 37 -10.06 -1.30 3.82
CA LEU A 37 -10.57 -1.99 2.63
C LEU A 37 -12.09 -2.21 2.69
N GLN A 38 -12.62 -2.53 3.86
CA GLN A 38 -14.06 -2.65 4.10
C GLN A 38 -14.76 -1.30 3.89
N ASN A 39 -14.25 -0.23 4.50
CA ASN A 39 -14.80 1.11 4.34
C ASN A 39 -14.74 1.60 2.89
N LEU A 40 -13.69 1.25 2.13
CA LEU A 40 -13.62 1.56 0.69
C LEU A 40 -14.71 0.83 -0.10
N LYS A 41 -14.99 -0.44 0.21
CA LYS A 41 -16.09 -1.18 -0.43
C LYS A 41 -17.43 -0.50 -0.17
N GLU A 42 -17.67 -0.05 1.06
CA GLU A 42 -18.89 0.67 1.43
C GLU A 42 -19.04 2.00 0.69
N LEU A 43 -17.98 2.81 0.62
CA LEU A 43 -17.97 4.06 -0.14
C LEU A 43 -18.24 3.83 -1.63
N ILE A 44 -17.65 2.79 -2.23
CA ILE A 44 -17.86 2.46 -3.64
C ILE A 44 -19.31 2.04 -3.91
N GLU A 45 -19.89 1.22 -3.02
CA GLU A 45 -21.27 0.75 -3.18
C GLU A 45 -22.28 1.90 -2.99
N ASP A 46 -22.03 2.79 -2.01
CA ASP A 46 -22.84 3.99 -1.78
C ASP A 46 -22.80 4.93 -2.99
N TYR A 47 -21.59 5.22 -3.50
CA TYR A 47 -21.41 6.03 -4.70
C TYR A 47 -22.19 5.46 -5.89
N LYS A 48 -22.03 4.17 -6.19
CA LYS A 48 -22.74 3.51 -7.31
C LYS A 48 -24.27 3.62 -7.18
N LYS A 49 -24.81 3.54 -5.96
CA LYS A 49 -26.24 3.61 -5.71
C LYS A 49 -26.83 5.00 -5.89
N HIS A 50 -26.06 6.04 -5.57
CA HIS A 50 -26.57 7.41 -5.43
C HIS A 50 -26.07 8.36 -6.52
N GLU A 51 -24.75 8.47 -6.71
CA GLU A 51 -24.11 9.50 -7.52
C GLU A 51 -23.53 8.95 -8.83
N GLY A 52 -22.99 7.73 -8.79
CA GLY A 52 -22.28 7.06 -9.89
C GLY A 52 -23.16 6.42 -10.95
N LYS A 53 -24.45 6.77 -11.02
CA LYS A 53 -25.36 6.16 -12.00
C LYS A 53 -24.91 6.47 -13.43
N GLY A 54 -24.55 5.42 -14.17
CA GLY A 54 -24.04 5.55 -15.53
C GLY A 54 -22.54 5.82 -15.62
N ASP A 55 -21.81 5.75 -14.50
CA ASP A 55 -20.35 5.71 -14.51
C ASP A 55 -19.89 4.34 -15.02
N LYS A 56 -19.43 4.32 -16.28
CA LYS A 56 -19.00 3.10 -16.98
C LYS A 56 -17.85 2.36 -16.30
N PHE A 57 -17.06 3.02 -15.45
CA PHE A 57 -15.98 2.39 -14.72
C PHE A 57 -16.53 1.74 -13.45
N TRP A 58 -17.22 2.51 -12.61
CA TRP A 58 -17.75 2.02 -11.32
C TRP A 58 -18.87 0.99 -11.49
N ASP A 59 -19.67 1.08 -12.55
CA ASP A 59 -20.71 0.10 -12.90
C ASP A 59 -20.13 -1.30 -13.18
N LYS A 60 -18.87 -1.39 -13.64
CA LYS A 60 -18.20 -2.68 -13.89
C LYS A 60 -17.62 -3.31 -12.63
N ILE A 61 -17.57 -2.57 -11.53
CA ILE A 61 -17.02 -3.06 -10.27
C ILE A 61 -18.09 -3.86 -9.54
N ASN A 62 -17.88 -5.16 -9.43
CA ASN A 62 -18.58 -5.98 -8.45
C ASN A 62 -17.87 -5.84 -7.10
N VAL A 63 -18.52 -5.17 -6.14
CA VAL A 63 -17.97 -4.87 -4.81
C VAL A 63 -17.80 -6.13 -3.96
N GLU A 64 -18.69 -7.12 -4.12
CA GLU A 64 -18.62 -8.39 -3.37
C GLU A 64 -17.31 -9.14 -3.66
N ASN A 65 -16.90 -9.15 -4.93
CA ASN A 65 -15.69 -9.84 -5.41
C ASN A 65 -14.53 -8.87 -5.69
N LEU A 66 -14.57 -7.66 -5.13
CA LEU A 66 -13.51 -6.67 -5.32
C LEU A 66 -12.26 -7.07 -4.54
N GLU A 67 -11.17 -7.25 -5.28
CA GLU A 67 -9.81 -7.39 -4.76
C GLU A 67 -9.05 -6.07 -4.89
N PHE A 68 -8.09 -5.86 -4.00
CA PHE A 68 -7.27 -4.65 -3.99
C PHE A 68 -5.81 -4.97 -4.26
N ASP A 69 -5.16 -4.14 -5.07
CA ASP A 69 -3.70 -4.10 -5.20
C ASP A 69 -3.19 -2.97 -4.29
N LEU A 70 -2.53 -3.35 -3.20
CA LEU A 70 -2.08 -2.40 -2.19
C LEU A 70 -0.76 -1.76 -2.61
N VAL A 71 -0.73 -0.43 -2.57
CA VAL A 71 0.48 0.39 -2.70
C VAL A 71 0.68 1.05 -1.35
N TYR A 72 1.82 0.78 -0.73
CA TYR A 72 2.12 1.30 0.60
C TYR A 72 2.96 2.56 0.50
N ASP A 73 2.70 3.54 1.37
CA ASP A 73 3.78 4.43 1.77
C ASP A 73 4.89 3.62 2.49
N LEU A 74 6.11 4.17 2.56
CA LEU A 74 7.22 3.43 3.17
C LEU A 74 7.04 3.19 4.67
N GLN A 75 6.34 4.08 5.37
CA GLN A 75 6.16 3.98 6.81
C GLN A 75 5.26 2.80 7.15
N VAL A 76 4.08 2.74 6.53
CA VAL A 76 3.14 1.63 6.63
C VAL A 76 3.78 0.34 6.12
N PHE A 77 4.52 0.36 5.01
CA PHE A 77 5.21 -0.84 4.52
C PHE A 77 6.10 -1.47 5.61
N PHE A 78 6.93 -0.66 6.29
CA PHE A 78 7.80 -1.18 7.35
C PHE A 78 7.06 -1.48 8.66
N GLN A 79 5.89 -0.89 8.89
CA GLN A 79 5.02 -1.21 10.01
C GLN A 79 4.35 -2.58 9.81
N GLU A 80 3.76 -2.84 8.65
CA GLU A 80 3.12 -4.12 8.29
C GLU A 80 4.11 -5.27 8.10
N HIS A 81 5.38 -4.94 7.92
CA HIS A 81 6.46 -5.89 7.72
C HIS A 81 7.60 -5.68 8.70
N GLU A 82 7.26 -5.50 9.99
CA GLU A 82 8.23 -5.27 11.07
C GLU A 82 9.30 -6.36 11.20
N TYR A 83 9.03 -7.56 10.68
CA TYR A 83 9.98 -8.67 10.61
C TYR A 83 11.13 -8.45 9.61
N LEU A 84 11.03 -7.44 8.73
CA LEU A 84 12.08 -7.11 7.77
C LEU A 84 13.24 -6.36 8.44
N ASN A 85 14.46 -6.81 8.16
CA ASN A 85 15.65 -6.11 8.63
C ASN A 85 15.94 -4.86 7.79
N ILE A 86 15.50 -3.70 8.29
CA ILE A 86 15.68 -2.39 7.64
C ILE A 86 17.16 -2.11 7.33
N ALA A 87 18.09 -2.46 8.23
CA ALA A 87 19.51 -2.22 8.02
C ALA A 87 20.07 -3.05 6.85
N ALA A 88 19.63 -4.32 6.72
CA ALA A 88 20.02 -5.18 5.61
C ALA A 88 19.48 -4.65 4.26
N ILE A 89 18.22 -4.20 4.24
CA ILE A 89 17.61 -3.57 3.06
C ILE A 89 18.38 -2.31 2.68
N ALA A 90 18.70 -1.43 3.63
CA ALA A 90 19.47 -0.21 3.36
C ALA A 90 20.84 -0.52 2.73
N ARG A 91 21.59 -1.49 3.29
CA ARG A 91 22.90 -1.87 2.74
C ARG A 91 22.81 -2.43 1.33
N ARG A 92 21.86 -3.34 1.08
CA ARG A 92 21.62 -3.88 -0.27
C ARG A 92 21.15 -2.80 -1.24
N ALA A 93 20.36 -1.85 -0.75
CA ALA A 93 19.95 -0.66 -1.48
C ALA A 93 21.06 0.38 -1.61
N GLY A 94 22.27 0.20 -1.09
CA GLY A 94 23.33 1.22 -1.12
C GLY A 94 22.89 2.58 -0.52
N MET A 95 22.02 2.53 0.48
CA MET A 95 21.47 3.67 1.19
C MET A 95 22.05 3.78 2.60
N ASN A 96 22.05 4.99 3.15
CA ASN A 96 22.37 5.19 4.55
C ASN A 96 21.29 4.54 5.44
N GLU A 97 21.70 3.67 6.37
CA GLU A 97 20.74 2.95 7.22
C GLU A 97 19.93 3.87 8.13
N THR A 98 20.53 4.95 8.63
CA THR A 98 19.83 5.94 9.44
C THR A 98 18.78 6.67 8.62
N LEU A 99 19.06 6.97 7.34
CA LEU A 99 18.07 7.55 6.44
C LEU A 99 16.89 6.61 6.22
N LEU A 100 17.12 5.33 5.93
CA LEU A 100 16.02 4.38 5.74
C LEU A 100 15.21 4.17 7.04
N ARG A 101 15.88 4.16 8.20
CA ARG A 101 15.23 4.15 9.51
C ARG A 101 14.42 5.43 9.81
N GLN A 102 14.76 6.57 9.20
CA GLN A 102 13.97 7.79 9.28
C GLN A 102 12.72 7.69 8.40
N TYR A 103 12.83 7.07 7.22
CA TYR A 103 11.68 6.78 6.35
C TYR A 103 10.69 5.83 7.00
N ALA A 104 11.18 4.71 7.57
CA ALA A 104 10.34 3.75 8.27
C ALA A 104 9.60 4.34 9.50
N ARG A 105 10.09 5.45 10.06
CA ARG A 105 9.45 6.16 11.18
C ARG A 105 8.59 7.35 10.76
N GLY A 106 8.52 7.67 9.46
CA GLY A 106 7.82 8.86 8.97
C GLY A 106 8.51 10.20 9.28
N TYR A 107 9.76 10.20 9.77
CA TYR A 107 10.49 11.44 10.06
C TYR A 107 11.01 12.15 8.80
N LYS A 108 11.18 11.37 7.72
CA LYS A 108 11.53 11.89 6.39
C LYS A 108 10.76 11.10 5.35
N PHE A 109 10.60 11.70 4.17
CA PHE A 109 9.92 11.08 3.04
C PHE A 109 10.92 10.81 1.91
N PRO A 110 10.88 9.62 1.28
CA PRO A 110 11.72 9.29 0.14
C PRO A 110 11.29 10.08 -1.10
N SER A 111 12.21 10.27 -2.04
CA SER A 111 11.81 10.57 -3.43
C SER A 111 11.17 9.34 -4.09
N ALA A 112 10.45 9.53 -5.20
CA ALA A 112 9.90 8.42 -5.97
C ALA A 112 10.98 7.43 -6.45
N GLU A 113 12.17 7.93 -6.80
CA GLU A 113 13.30 7.11 -7.20
C GLU A 113 13.83 6.26 -6.03
N GLN A 114 13.93 6.85 -4.83
CA GLN A 114 14.34 6.12 -3.63
C GLN A 114 13.32 5.06 -3.24
N ALA A 115 12.02 5.36 -3.31
CA ALA A 115 10.96 4.40 -3.04
C ALA A 115 11.06 3.19 -4.00
N LYS A 116 11.19 3.44 -5.31
CA LYS A 116 11.38 2.37 -6.32
C LYS A 116 12.65 1.56 -6.08
N ARG A 117 13.74 2.21 -5.65
CA ARG A 117 14.98 1.51 -5.32
C ARG A 117 14.78 0.55 -4.15
N ILE A 118 14.05 0.97 -3.11
CA ILE A 118 13.75 0.12 -1.94
C ILE A 118 12.84 -1.04 -2.37
N GLU A 119 11.79 -0.77 -3.15
CA GLU A 119 10.88 -1.78 -3.71
C GLU A 119 11.64 -2.86 -4.48
N ALA A 120 12.56 -2.47 -5.38
CA ALA A 120 13.36 -3.42 -6.15
C ALA A 120 14.21 -4.34 -5.27
N ILE A 121 14.76 -3.82 -4.17
CA ILE A 121 15.55 -4.62 -3.22
C ILE A 121 14.66 -5.57 -2.43
N VAL A 122 13.48 -5.13 -2.00
CA VAL A 122 12.49 -6.00 -1.35
C VAL A 122 12.11 -7.16 -2.27
N HIS A 123 11.79 -6.88 -3.54
CA HIS A 123 11.46 -7.93 -4.52
C HIS A 123 12.62 -8.89 -4.80
N SER A 124 13.86 -8.38 -4.83
CA SER A 124 15.05 -9.22 -4.96
C SER A 124 15.25 -10.13 -3.75
N ILE A 125 15.04 -9.64 -2.53
CA ILE A 125 15.10 -10.46 -1.31
C ILE A 125 14.01 -11.53 -1.33
N ALA A 126 12.78 -11.18 -1.70
CA ALA A 126 11.68 -12.15 -1.81
C ALA A 126 12.01 -13.28 -2.81
N SER A 127 12.56 -12.92 -3.97
CA SER A 127 12.96 -13.90 -5.00
C SER A 127 14.10 -14.81 -4.52
N GLU A 128 15.08 -14.26 -3.80
CA GLU A 128 16.16 -15.03 -3.17
C GLU A 128 15.59 -16.05 -2.18
N LEU A 129 14.72 -15.60 -1.26
CA LEU A 129 14.11 -16.46 -0.24
C LEU A 129 13.25 -17.58 -0.84
N GLN A 130 12.55 -17.32 -1.95
CA GLN A 130 11.78 -18.35 -2.66
C GLN A 130 12.64 -19.48 -3.23
N SER A 131 13.92 -19.22 -3.51
CA SER A 131 14.84 -20.21 -4.09
C SER A 131 15.53 -21.10 -3.05
N VAL A 132 15.33 -20.83 -1.75
CA VAL A 132 16.03 -21.53 -0.67
C VAL A 132 15.34 -22.86 -0.34
N SER A 133 16.15 -23.90 -0.11
CA SER A 133 15.74 -25.15 0.54
C SER A 133 16.56 -25.35 1.81
N ILE A 134 15.90 -25.73 2.91
CA ILE A 134 16.55 -25.97 4.21
C ILE A 134 16.65 -27.48 4.43
N GLY A 135 17.87 -27.99 4.52
CA GLY A 135 18.15 -29.36 4.94
C GLY A 135 18.43 -29.44 6.44
N VAL A 136 18.27 -30.62 7.03
CA VAL A 136 18.61 -30.94 8.43
C VAL A 136 19.70 -32.00 8.49
#